data_AF-A0A536FGT3-F1
#
_entry.id   AF-A0A536FGT3-F1
#
_cell.length_a   1.000
_cell.length_b   1.000
_cell.length_c   1.000
_cell.angle_alpha   90.00
_cell.angle_beta   90.00
_cell.angle_gamma   90.00
#
_symmetry.space_group_name_H-M   'P 1'
#
loop_
_entity.id
_entity.type
_entity.pdbx_description
1 polymer ?
#
loop_
_entity_poly.entity_id
_entity_poly.type
_entity_poly.pdbx_seq_one_letter_code
_entity_poly.pdbx_strand_id
1 'polypeptide(L)'
;MAVLTPEQEAASVRTQFAAGQATEAKKAVAEGKVQLPPTLSVKELAEYLDVKTVDIIKELMKNGVMANINQQIDFDTAAIVADSFGVQASPMS
;
A
#
# COMPACT_ATOMS: atom_id res chain seq x y z
N MET A 1 15.21 -25.10 58.76
CA MET A 1 14.98 -25.66 57.42
C MET A 1 15.27 -24.58 56.41
N ALA A 2 16.40 -24.72 55.70
CA ALA A 2 16.76 -23.88 54.56
C ALA A 2 16.21 -24.51 53.27
N VAL A 3 16.17 -23.68 52.22
CA VAL A 3 15.93 -23.94 50.78
C VAL A 3 14.47 -24.29 50.43
N LEU A 4 13.79 -23.62 49.49
CA LEU A 4 14.18 -23.36 48.09
C LEU A 4 13.53 -22.08 47.51
N THR A 5 14.41 -21.18 47.03
CA THR A 5 14.37 -20.28 45.85
C THR A 5 13.12 -19.46 45.46
N PRO A 6 13.26 -18.12 45.33
CA PRO A 6 12.38 -17.27 44.52
C PRO A 6 12.74 -17.37 43.02
N GLU A 7 11.75 -17.66 42.19
CA GLU A 7 11.84 -17.63 40.72
C GLU A 7 12.04 -16.18 40.23
N GLN A 8 13.30 -15.81 40.00
CA GLN A 8 13.72 -14.64 39.24
C GLN A 8 14.76 -15.11 38.21
N GLU A 9 14.36 -15.28 36.96
CA GLU A 9 15.24 -15.25 35.78
C GLU A 9 14.35 -14.91 34.57
N ALA A 10 14.21 -13.63 34.19
CA ALA A 10 15.10 -12.78 33.40
C ALA A 10 15.16 -13.10 31.89
N ALA A 11 14.86 -12.04 31.12
CA ALA A 11 15.46 -11.66 29.84
C ALA A 11 14.97 -12.30 28.51
N SER A 12 14.19 -11.46 27.80
CA SER A 12 14.45 -11.04 26.41
C SER A 12 14.22 -12.02 25.25
N VAL A 13 13.10 -11.87 24.54
CA VAL A 13 13.16 -11.77 23.07
C VAL A 13 12.32 -10.58 22.60
N ARG A 14 13.04 -9.67 21.99
CA ARG A 14 12.61 -8.43 21.35
C ARG A 14 12.23 -8.76 19.91
N THR A 15 10.97 -8.51 19.56
CA THR A 15 10.54 -8.32 18.18
C THR A 15 9.40 -7.29 18.28
N GLN A 16 9.66 -5.99 18.29
CA GLN A 16 10.13 -5.21 17.15
C GLN A 16 9.54 -5.70 15.83
N PHE A 17 8.27 -5.38 15.62
CA PHE A 17 7.86 -4.79 14.35
C PHE A 17 7.12 -3.49 14.65
N ALA A 18 7.90 -2.42 14.61
CA ALA A 18 7.41 -1.08 14.40
C ALA A 18 7.10 -0.92 12.91
N ALA A 19 5.87 -0.52 12.62
CA ALA A 19 5.50 0.35 11.50
C ALA A 19 4.07 0.83 11.85
N GLY A 20 3.84 2.05 12.33
CA GLY A 20 4.45 3.27 11.84
C GLY A 20 3.75 3.65 10.53
N GLN A 21 2.56 4.24 10.66
CA GLN A 21 1.96 5.34 9.88
C GLN A 21 0.44 5.27 10.06
N ALA A 22 -0.19 6.09 10.92
CA ALA A 22 -0.40 7.52 10.72
C ALA A 22 -0.97 7.83 9.32
N THR A 23 -2.30 7.88 9.22
CA THR A 23 -3.03 9.07 8.77
C THR A 23 -4.53 8.85 8.97
N GLU A 24 -5.00 9.27 10.15
CA GLU A 24 -6.25 10.03 10.19
C GLU A 24 -5.96 11.45 9.70
N ALA A 25 -6.98 12.04 9.04
CA ALA A 25 -7.15 13.44 8.63
C ALA A 25 -6.60 13.86 7.25
N LYS A 26 -7.50 13.90 6.26
CA LYS A 26 -8.20 15.17 5.94
C LYS A 26 -9.46 14.96 5.09
N LYS A 27 -10.56 15.51 5.58
CA LYS A 27 -11.82 15.76 4.87
C LYS A 27 -11.62 16.94 3.91
N ALA A 28 -12.25 16.87 2.73
CA ALA A 28 -12.30 17.84 1.62
C ALA A 28 -11.01 17.86 0.76
N VAL A 29 -11.04 17.36 -0.48
CA VAL A 29 -11.89 17.87 -1.57
C VAL A 29 -12.54 16.72 -2.37
N ALA A 30 -13.83 16.88 -2.66
CA ALA A 30 -14.58 15.98 -3.52
C ALA A 30 -14.24 16.31 -4.97
N GLU A 31 -13.20 15.70 -5.54
CA GLU A 31 -12.86 15.71 -6.98
C GLU A 31 -11.61 14.84 -7.17
N GLY A 32 -11.77 13.54 -7.48
CA GLY A 32 -10.62 12.65 -7.74
C GLY A 32 -10.56 11.36 -6.90
N LYS A 33 -11.72 10.79 -6.54
CA LYS A 33 -11.76 9.40 -6.06
C LYS A 33 -12.03 8.49 -7.24
N VAL A 34 -11.15 7.52 -7.45
CA VAL A 34 -11.32 6.51 -8.49
C VAL A 34 -11.68 5.18 -7.85
N GLN A 35 -12.71 4.52 -8.38
CA GLN A 35 -13.04 3.16 -7.98
C GLN A 35 -12.26 2.21 -8.87
N LEU A 36 -11.43 1.38 -8.24
CA LEU A 36 -10.63 0.38 -8.93
C LEU A 36 -11.16 -1.02 -8.58
N PRO A 37 -11.27 -1.94 -9.55
CA PRO A 37 -11.59 -3.34 -9.27
C PRO A 37 -10.46 -4.02 -8.47
N PRO A 38 -10.70 -5.20 -7.88
CA PRO A 38 -9.69 -5.93 -7.10
C PRO A 38 -8.45 -6.28 -7.92
N THR A 39 -8.61 -6.53 -9.21
CA THR A 39 -7.52 -6.72 -10.17
C THR A 39 -7.84 -5.94 -11.44
N LEU A 40 -6.84 -5.26 -11.99
CA LEU A 40 -6.94 -4.55 -13.27
C LEU A 40 -5.60 -4.54 -13.98
N SER A 41 -5.62 -4.30 -15.28
CA SER A 41 -4.42 -4.13 -16.08
C SER A 41 -3.79 -2.76 -15.85
N VAL A 42 -2.48 -2.65 -16.02
CA VAL A 42 -1.77 -1.36 -16.00
C VAL A 42 -2.39 -0.35 -16.98
N LYS A 43 -2.83 -0.83 -18.15
CA LYS A 43 -3.58 -0.02 -19.11
C LYS A 43 -4.87 0.54 -18.51
N GLU A 44 -5.68 -0.32 -17.88
CA GLU A 44 -6.95 0.07 -17.28
C GLU A 44 -6.72 1.09 -16.16
N LEU A 45 -5.68 0.89 -15.33
CA LEU A 45 -5.31 1.83 -14.27
C LEU A 45 -5.00 3.22 -14.84
N ALA A 46 -4.32 3.26 -15.97
CA ALA A 46 -4.01 4.49 -16.68
C ALA A 46 -5.29 5.20 -17.17
N GLU A 47 -6.26 4.45 -17.69
CA GLU A 47 -7.58 4.98 -18.12
C GLU A 47 -8.40 5.49 -16.92
N TYR A 48 -8.36 4.78 -15.78
CA TYR A 48 -9.03 5.18 -14.55
C TYR A 48 -8.47 6.46 -13.95
N LEU A 49 -7.16 6.63 -14.00
CA LEU A 49 -6.44 7.77 -13.43
C LEU A 49 -6.27 8.94 -14.43
N ASP A 50 -6.71 8.78 -15.69
CA ASP A 50 -6.47 9.71 -16.81
C ASP A 50 -4.98 10.09 -16.98
N VAL A 51 -4.09 9.11 -16.80
CA VAL A 51 -2.63 9.27 -16.96
C VAL A 51 -2.13 8.38 -18.09
N LYS A 52 -0.96 8.70 -18.64
CA LYS A 52 -0.35 7.84 -19.65
C LYS A 52 0.12 6.54 -19.01
N THR A 53 -0.14 5.42 -19.67
CA THR A 53 0.29 4.09 -19.20
C THR A 53 1.81 4.01 -18.99
N VAL A 54 2.59 4.75 -19.80
CA VAL A 54 4.05 4.84 -19.65
C VAL A 54 4.44 5.46 -18.30
N ASP A 55 3.70 6.44 -17.81
CA ASP A 55 3.99 7.10 -16.53
C ASP A 55 3.59 6.22 -15.34
N ILE A 56 2.48 5.46 -15.45
CA ILE A 56 2.12 4.40 -14.50
C ILE A 56 3.24 3.34 -14.42
N ILE A 57 3.76 2.87 -15.56
CA ILE A 57 4.84 1.86 -15.59
C ILE A 57 6.11 2.39 -14.93
N LYS A 58 6.48 3.65 -15.19
CA LYS A 58 7.63 4.27 -14.52
C LYS A 58 7.44 4.31 -13.01
N GLU A 59 6.24 4.63 -12.54
CA GLU A 59 5.95 4.71 -11.11
C GLU A 59 5.98 3.32 -10.46
N LEU A 60 5.44 2.31 -11.13
CA LEU A 60 5.57 0.90 -10.71
C LEU A 60 7.05 0.50 -10.60
N MET A 61 7.87 0.84 -11.59
CA MET A 61 9.31 0.54 -11.58
C MET A 61 10.04 1.23 -10.42
N LYS A 62 9.69 2.49 -10.09
CA LYS A 62 10.25 3.19 -8.91
C LYS A 62 9.90 2.50 -7.60
N ASN A 63 8.71 1.92 -7.51
CA ASN A 63 8.25 1.13 -6.36
C ASN A 63 8.79 -0.32 -6.38
N GLY A 64 9.68 -0.66 -7.32
CA GLY A 64 10.29 -1.99 -7.44
C GLY A 64 9.39 -3.03 -8.11
N VAL A 65 8.24 -2.63 -8.63
CA VAL A 65 7.28 -3.51 -9.32
C VAL A 65 7.52 -3.42 -10.83
N MET A 66 8.00 -4.50 -11.43
CA MET A 66 8.15 -4.58 -12.87
C MET A 66 6.85 -5.07 -13.51
N ALA A 67 6.13 -4.18 -14.18
CA ALA A 67 4.89 -4.50 -14.88
C ALA A 67 4.92 -4.02 -16.34
N ASN A 68 4.10 -4.65 -17.18
CA ASN A 68 3.88 -4.29 -18.58
C ASN A 68 2.50 -3.64 -18.78
N ILE A 69 2.23 -2.99 -19.93
CA ILE A 69 0.93 -2.37 -20.26
C ILE A 69 -0.25 -3.33 -20.04
N ASN A 70 -0.11 -4.58 -20.47
CA ASN A 70 -1.17 -5.58 -20.37
C ASN A 70 -1.07 -6.44 -19.11
N GLN A 71 -0.17 -6.12 -18.17
CA GLN A 71 -0.06 -6.91 -16.96
C GLN A 71 -1.20 -6.59 -16.00
N GLN A 72 -1.79 -7.63 -15.42
CA GLN A 72 -2.70 -7.49 -14.31
C GLN A 72 -1.94 -7.18 -13.03
N ILE A 73 -2.45 -6.21 -12.29
CA ILE A 73 -1.97 -5.78 -11.00
C ILE A 73 -3.14 -5.75 -10.03
N ASP A 74 -2.83 -6.03 -8.76
CA ASP A 74 -3.81 -6.00 -7.69
C ASP A 74 -4.12 -4.55 -7.27
N PHE A 75 -5.28 -4.39 -6.63
CA PHE A 75 -5.71 -3.11 -6.07
C PHE A 75 -4.64 -2.45 -5.20
N ASP A 76 -3.95 -3.20 -4.34
CA ASP A 76 -2.92 -2.65 -3.44
C ASP A 76 -1.79 -1.98 -4.22
N THR A 77 -1.34 -2.62 -5.31
CA THR A 77 -0.30 -2.07 -6.18
C THR A 77 -0.82 -0.85 -6.93
N ALA A 78 -2.05 -0.94 -7.46
CA ALA A 78 -2.68 0.15 -8.18
C ALA A 78 -2.94 1.38 -7.28
N ALA A 79 -3.27 1.16 -6.01
CA ALA A 79 -3.51 2.20 -5.02
C ALA A 79 -2.24 2.97 -4.66
N ILE A 80 -1.10 2.28 -4.50
CA ILE A 80 0.21 2.91 -4.27
C ILE A 80 0.58 3.85 -5.43
N VAL A 81 0.34 3.38 -6.66
CA VAL A 81 0.61 4.20 -7.85
C VAL A 81 -0.36 5.38 -7.93
N ALA A 82 -1.65 5.15 -7.72
CA ALA A 82 -2.66 6.21 -7.71
C ALA A 82 -2.34 7.31 -6.68
N ASP A 83 -1.89 6.93 -5.49
CA ASP A 83 -1.48 7.85 -4.42
C ASP A 83 -0.29 8.72 -4.85
N SER A 84 0.66 8.17 -5.60
CA SER A 84 1.79 8.93 -6.17
C SER A 84 1.35 10.01 -7.17
N PHE A 85 0.18 9.84 -7.80
CA PHE A 85 -0.45 10.84 -8.67
C PHE A 85 -1.44 11.76 -7.92
N GLY A 86 -1.58 11.60 -6.59
CA GLY A 86 -2.52 12.36 -5.77
C GLY A 86 -3.98 11.93 -5.94
N VAL A 87 -4.22 10.74 -6.50
CA VAL A 87 -5.57 10.20 -6.72
C VAL A 87 -5.89 9.15 -5.66
N GLN A 88 -7.03 9.32 -4.99
CA GLN A 88 -7.46 8.35 -3.98
C GLN A 88 -8.15 7.15 -4.65
N ALA A 89 -7.48 5.99 -4.65
CA ALA A 89 -8.06 4.72 -5.06
C ALA A 89 -8.99 4.17 -3.97
N SER A 90 -10.22 3.81 -4.34
CA SER A 90 -11.16 3.09 -3.48
C SER A 90 -11.48 1.72 -4.09
N PRO A 91 -11.58 0.65 -3.31
CA PRO A 91 -11.91 -0.67 -3.83
C PRO A 91 -13.37 -0.68 -4.29
N MET A 92 -13.60 -1.14 -5.53
CA MET A 92 -14.94 -1.41 -6.03
C MET A 92 -15.44 -2.70 -5.37
N SER A 93 -16.48 -2.58 -4.54
CA SER A 93 -17.11 -3.70 -3.82
C SER A 93 -17.94 -4.58 -4.75
#